data_AF-A0A1C6CB41-F1
#
_entry.id   AF-A0A1C6CB41-F1
#
_cell.length_a   1.000
_cell.length_b   1.000
_cell.length_c   1.000
_cell.angle_alpha   90.00
_cell.angle_beta   90.00
_cell.angle_gamma   90.00
#
_symmetry.space_group_name_H-M   'P 1'
#
loop_
_entity.id
_entity.type
_entity.pdbx_description
1 polymer ?
#
loop_
_entity_poly.entity_id
_entity_poly.type
_entity_poly.pdbx_seq_one_letter_code
_entity_poly.pdbx_strand_id
1 'polypeptide(L)'
;MSELLINLNSDIKRCEEVLRMNNYLEIVIVLEEIIDKYNDKIDNITIENDRVWNYSKKDLENITDKLIVKRDEIINEYIYNSITIDSFIKNVKEILLQNKNMSEDKKHEVLDKINEIYNIYKANIDKNLKWEELKIYLNLGFKTRFIYI
;
A
#
# COMPACT_ATOMS: atom_id res chain seq x y z
N MET A 1 5.71 -4.45 -4.02
CA MET A 1 5.48 -2.99 -4.11
C MET A 1 4.53 -2.77 -5.28
N SER A 2 3.48 -1.95 -5.16
CA SER A 2 2.53 -1.78 -6.27
C SER A 2 3.26 -1.23 -7.50
N GLU A 3 2.96 -1.78 -8.68
CA GLU A 3 3.50 -1.31 -9.97
C GLU A 3 3.28 0.21 -10.15
N LEU A 4 2.15 0.70 -9.66
CA LEU A 4 1.82 2.13 -9.59
C LEU A 4 2.86 2.95 -8.80
N LEU A 5 3.36 2.45 -7.67
CA LEU A 5 4.33 3.18 -6.85
C LEU A 5 5.71 3.26 -7.53
N ILE A 6 6.09 2.20 -8.25
CA ILE A 6 7.33 2.18 -9.05
C ILE A 6 7.23 3.20 -10.18
N ASN A 7 6.09 3.22 -10.88
CA ASN A 7 5.83 4.17 -11.96
C ASN A 7 5.84 5.62 -11.47
N LEU A 8 5.15 5.92 -10.36
CA LEU A 8 5.15 7.25 -9.75
C LEU A 8 6.57 7.72 -9.40
N ASN A 9 7.38 6.86 -8.78
CA ASN A 9 8.76 7.22 -8.44
C ASN A 9 9.63 7.52 -9.67
N SER A 10 9.49 6.72 -10.72
CA SER A 10 10.22 6.92 -11.98
C SER A 10 9.80 8.24 -12.64
N ASP A 11 8.50 8.51 -12.69
CA ASP A 11 7.95 9.70 -13.35
C ASP A 11 8.28 10.99 -12.59
N ILE A 12 8.21 10.97 -11.24
CA ILE A 12 8.64 12.11 -10.40
C ILE A 12 10.11 12.44 -10.69
N LYS A 13 10.98 11.42 -10.74
CA LYS A 13 12.40 11.63 -11.04
C LYS A 13 12.60 12.24 -12.43
N ARG A 14 11.86 11.77 -13.43
CA ARG A 14 11.89 12.36 -14.78
C ARG A 14 11.43 13.82 -14.77
N CYS A 15 10.38 14.15 -14.04
CA CYS A 15 9.91 15.53 -13.92
C CYS A 15 10.98 16.43 -13.28
N GLU A 16 11.63 15.97 -12.21
CA GLU A 16 12.73 16.71 -11.58
C GLU A 16 13.92 16.93 -12.53
N GLU A 17 14.28 15.94 -13.34
CA GLU A 17 15.34 16.05 -14.34
C GLU A 17 14.99 17.09 -15.40
N VAL A 18 13.77 17.06 -15.93
CA VAL A 18 13.29 18.03 -16.92
C VAL A 18 13.19 19.45 -16.35
N LEU A 19 12.75 19.60 -15.09
CA LEU A 19 12.73 20.89 -14.39
C LEU A 19 14.13 21.50 -14.24
N ARG A 20 15.16 20.67 -14.06
CA ARG A 20 16.58 21.10 -13.99
C ARG A 20 17.13 21.45 -15.36
N MET A 21 16.81 20.67 -16.39
CA MET A 21 17.21 20.94 -17.78
C MET A 21 16.58 22.24 -18.31
N ASN A 22 15.40 22.61 -17.80
CA ASN A 22 14.67 23.81 -18.18
C ASN A 22 14.45 23.92 -19.71
N ASN A 23 14.24 22.78 -20.35
CA ASN A 23 13.95 22.70 -21.78
C ASN A 23 12.43 22.74 -21.99
N TYR A 24 11.96 23.76 -22.68
CA TYR A 24 10.53 23.99 -22.91
C TYR A 24 9.84 22.82 -23.64
N LEU A 25 10.47 22.26 -24.68
CA LEU A 25 9.89 21.15 -25.44
C LEU A 25 9.75 19.90 -24.57
N GLU A 26 10.78 19.60 -23.77
CA GLU A 26 10.74 18.48 -22.83
C GLU A 26 9.67 18.68 -21.75
N ILE A 27 9.48 19.92 -21.27
CA ILE A 27 8.42 20.25 -20.33
C ILE A 27 7.05 19.93 -20.94
N VAL A 28 6.79 20.37 -22.17
CA VAL A 28 5.52 20.11 -22.86
C VAL A 28 5.28 18.62 -23.05
N ILE A 29 6.29 17.87 -23.51
CA ILE A 29 6.20 16.42 -23.74
C ILE A 29 5.88 15.69 -22.44
N VAL A 30 6.63 15.97 -21.37
CA VAL A 30 6.41 15.30 -20.07
C VAL A 30 5.03 15.62 -19.53
N LEU A 31 4.55 16.85 -19.65
CA LEU A 31 3.23 17.23 -19.18
C LEU A 31 2.12 16.43 -19.87
N GLU A 32 2.13 16.34 -21.20
CA GLU A 32 1.13 15.56 -21.95
C GLU A 32 1.17 14.07 -21.57
N GLU A 33 2.36 13.47 -21.52
CA GLU A 33 2.51 12.05 -21.19
C GLU A 33 2.06 11.74 -19.76
N ILE A 34 2.34 12.62 -18.80
CA ILE A 34 1.92 12.43 -17.40
C ILE A 34 0.42 12.64 -17.24
N ILE A 35 -0.15 13.67 -17.88
CA ILE A 35 -1.60 13.90 -17.84
C ILE A 35 -2.32 12.70 -18.43
N ASP A 36 -1.95 12.24 -19.62
CA ASP A 36 -2.59 11.08 -20.27
C ASP A 36 -2.46 9.81 -19.41
N LYS A 37 -1.27 9.55 -18.85
CA LYS A 37 -0.99 8.35 -18.05
C LYS A 37 -1.79 8.27 -16.73
N TYR A 38 -2.11 9.41 -16.13
CA TYR A 38 -2.69 9.48 -14.79
C TYR A 38 -4.06 10.15 -14.72
N ASN A 39 -4.66 10.54 -15.85
CA ASN A 39 -5.95 11.24 -15.90
C ASN A 39 -7.08 10.52 -15.15
N ASP A 40 -7.05 9.19 -15.15
CA ASP A 40 -8.02 8.31 -14.50
C ASP A 40 -7.61 7.87 -13.08
N LYS A 41 -6.40 8.24 -12.63
CA LYS A 41 -5.79 7.73 -11.38
C LYS A 41 -5.52 8.81 -10.34
N ILE A 42 -5.41 10.07 -10.78
CA ILE A 42 -5.13 11.21 -9.91
C ILE A 42 -6.15 12.29 -10.21
N ASP A 43 -6.95 12.60 -9.19
CA ASP A 43 -7.99 13.62 -9.30
C ASP A 43 -7.38 14.97 -9.69
N ASN A 44 -7.99 15.60 -10.67
CA ASN A 44 -7.60 16.91 -11.18
C ASN A 44 -6.12 16.98 -11.60
N ILE A 45 -5.52 15.90 -12.13
CA ILE A 45 -4.16 15.95 -12.68
C ILE A 45 -4.08 16.84 -13.93
N THR A 46 -5.20 17.18 -14.56
CA THR A 46 -5.26 18.08 -15.71
C THR A 46 -4.81 19.51 -15.36
N ILE A 47 -4.39 20.24 -16.39
CA ILE A 47 -4.13 21.69 -16.32
C ILE A 47 -5.27 22.39 -17.06
N GLU A 48 -5.82 23.45 -16.49
CA GLU A 48 -6.80 24.30 -17.17
C GLU A 48 -6.10 25.13 -18.27
N ASN A 49 -5.83 24.51 -19.41
CA ASN A 49 -5.25 25.19 -20.56
C ASN A 49 -5.74 24.54 -21.86
N ASP A 50 -6.49 25.31 -22.67
CA ASP A 50 -7.04 24.81 -23.94
C ASP A 50 -5.97 24.56 -25.02
N ARG A 51 -4.69 24.85 -24.74
CA ARG A 51 -3.59 24.76 -25.71
C ARG A 51 -2.33 24.17 -25.07
N VAL A 52 -1.88 23.04 -25.62
CA VAL A 52 -0.65 22.31 -25.24
C VAL A 52 0.60 23.21 -25.25
N TRP A 53 0.67 24.18 -26.16
CA TRP A 53 1.80 25.13 -26.27
C TRP A 53 1.76 26.28 -25.27
N ASN A 54 0.80 26.30 -24.35
CA ASN A 54 0.74 27.31 -23.28
C ASN A 54 1.25 26.76 -21.94
N TYR A 55 1.72 25.51 -21.90
CA TYR A 55 2.31 24.98 -20.69
C TYR A 55 3.55 25.74 -20.26
N SER A 56 3.69 25.87 -18.96
CA SER A 56 4.76 26.56 -18.29
C SER A 56 5.57 25.58 -17.44
N LYS A 57 6.76 26.01 -17.05
CA LYS A 57 7.53 25.31 -16.00
C LYS A 57 6.70 25.14 -14.73
N LYS A 58 5.86 26.13 -14.41
CA LYS A 58 5.03 26.09 -13.20
C LYS A 58 4.01 24.97 -13.25
N ASP A 59 3.50 24.66 -14.44
CA ASP A 59 2.58 23.56 -14.63
C ASP A 59 3.26 22.22 -14.35
N LEU A 60 4.50 22.02 -14.81
CA LEU A 60 5.28 20.81 -14.50
C LEU A 60 5.58 20.70 -13.00
N GLU A 61 5.89 21.79 -12.32
CA GLU A 61 6.02 21.80 -10.85
C GLU A 61 4.72 21.34 -10.17
N ASN A 62 3.58 21.91 -10.57
CA ASN A 62 2.28 21.57 -9.99
C ASN A 62 1.91 20.09 -10.22
N ILE A 63 2.20 19.56 -11.40
CA ILE A 63 2.00 18.14 -11.72
C ILE A 63 2.92 17.25 -10.87
N THR A 64 4.19 17.63 -10.74
CA THR A 64 5.15 16.90 -9.91
C THR A 64 4.68 16.82 -8.46
N ASP A 65 4.17 17.92 -7.91
CA ASP A 65 3.61 17.96 -6.56
C ASP A 65 2.40 17.02 -6.42
N LYS A 66 1.50 16.99 -7.40
CA LYS A 66 0.35 16.04 -7.40
C LYS A 66 0.81 14.58 -7.42
N LEU A 67 1.84 14.25 -8.21
CA LEU A 67 2.42 12.89 -8.23
C LEU A 67 3.03 12.51 -6.88
N ILE A 68 3.75 13.44 -6.24
CA ILE A 68 4.36 13.26 -4.92
C ILE A 68 3.28 13.03 -3.86
N VAL A 69 2.23 13.85 -3.85
CA VAL A 69 1.10 13.70 -2.93
C VAL A 69 0.46 12.32 -3.11
N LYS A 70 0.19 11.89 -4.35
CA LYS A 70 -0.40 10.58 -4.59
C LYS A 70 0.49 9.43 -4.14
N ARG A 71 1.80 9.53 -4.39
CA ARG A 71 2.78 8.54 -3.93
C ARG A 71 2.74 8.43 -2.40
N ASP A 72 2.73 9.56 -1.71
CA ASP A 72 2.78 9.60 -0.25
C ASP A 72 1.46 9.10 0.37
N GLU A 73 0.31 9.38 -0.23
CA GLU A 73 -0.97 8.77 0.13
C GLU A 73 -0.88 7.23 0.11
N ILE A 74 -0.41 6.66 -1.00
CA ILE A 74 -0.29 5.21 -1.16
C ILE A 74 0.67 4.62 -0.11
N ILE A 75 1.82 5.25 0.11
CA ILE A 75 2.79 4.80 1.12
C ILE A 75 2.17 4.85 2.53
N ASN A 76 1.48 5.94 2.86
CA ASN A 76 0.86 6.13 4.16
C ASN A 76 -0.28 5.13 4.40
N GLU A 77 -1.09 4.81 3.40
CA GLU A 77 -2.09 3.73 3.50
C GLU A 77 -1.44 2.38 3.79
N TYR A 78 -0.35 2.04 3.08
CA TYR A 78 0.40 0.81 3.34
C TYR A 78 0.96 0.75 4.76
N ILE A 79 1.58 1.85 5.21
CA ILE A 79 2.15 1.95 6.56
C ILE A 79 1.04 1.86 7.61
N TYR A 80 -0.05 2.62 7.47
CA TYR A 80 -1.19 2.61 8.37
C TYR A 80 -1.82 1.22 8.50
N ASN A 81 -2.04 0.54 7.37
CA ASN A 81 -2.54 -0.84 7.36
C ASN A 81 -1.59 -1.80 8.08
N SER A 82 -0.28 -1.65 7.90
CA SER A 82 0.71 -2.48 8.60
C SER A 82 0.74 -2.26 10.11
N ILE A 83 0.66 -0.99 10.56
CA ILE A 83 0.59 -0.61 11.97
C ILE A 83 -0.70 -1.15 12.60
N THR A 84 -1.80 -1.14 11.84
CA THR A 84 -3.10 -1.61 12.30
C THR A 84 -3.08 -3.12 12.59
N ILE A 85 -2.48 -3.94 11.72
CA ILE A 85 -2.36 -5.39 11.97
C ILE A 85 -1.48 -5.67 13.20
N ASP A 86 -0.35 -4.99 13.35
CA ASP A 86 0.53 -5.17 14.50
C ASP A 86 -0.18 -4.78 15.81
N SER A 87 -0.93 -3.68 15.81
CA SER A 87 -1.73 -3.23 16.95
C SER A 87 -2.89 -4.18 17.27
N PHE A 88 -3.55 -4.73 16.25
CA PHE A 88 -4.63 -5.70 16.42
C PHE A 88 -4.11 -6.99 17.05
N ILE A 89 -3.00 -7.54 16.55
CA ILE A 89 -2.38 -8.75 17.11
C ILE A 89 -1.94 -8.52 18.56
N LYS A 90 -1.37 -7.35 18.87
CA LYS A 90 -1.03 -6.99 20.25
C LYS A 90 -2.26 -6.98 21.16
N ASN A 91 -3.34 -6.32 20.74
CA ASN A 91 -4.57 -6.24 21.52
C ASN A 91 -5.20 -7.62 21.74
N VAL A 92 -5.26 -8.46 20.70
CA VAL A 92 -5.77 -9.84 20.82
C VAL A 92 -4.95 -10.64 21.84
N LYS A 93 -3.62 -10.52 21.82
CA LYS A 93 -2.74 -11.19 22.80
C LYS A 93 -3.00 -10.70 24.22
N GLU A 94 -3.16 -9.39 24.42
CA GLU A 94 -3.47 -8.80 25.73
C GLU A 94 -4.82 -9.28 26.27
N ILE A 95 -5.87 -9.28 25.45
CA ILE A 95 -7.21 -9.77 25.81
C ILE A 95 -7.15 -11.26 26.18
N LEU A 96 -6.41 -12.07 25.42
CA LEU A 96 -6.28 -13.50 25.66
C LEU A 96 -5.59 -13.79 27.00
N LEU A 97 -4.51 -13.08 27.31
CA LEU A 97 -3.79 -13.22 28.58
C LEU A 97 -4.66 -12.83 29.78
N GLN A 98 -5.47 -11.77 29.64
CA GLN A 98 -6.37 -11.29 30.68
C GLN A 98 -7.63 -12.17 30.88
N ASN A 99 -7.90 -13.10 29.97
CA ASN A 99 -9.09 -13.95 30.04
C ASN A 99 -9.02 -14.93 31.22
N LYS A 100 -9.81 -14.69 32.28
CA LYS A 100 -9.82 -15.54 33.47
C LYS A 100 -10.56 -16.87 33.30
N ASN A 101 -11.34 -17.02 32.23
CA ASN A 101 -12.19 -18.19 31.98
C ASN A 101 -11.51 -19.28 31.15
N MET A 102 -10.30 -19.02 30.66
CA MET A 102 -9.51 -19.95 29.84
C MET A 102 -8.33 -20.47 30.67
N SER A 103 -8.08 -21.79 30.59
CA SER A 103 -6.89 -22.38 31.22
C SER A 103 -5.61 -21.85 30.58
N GLU A 104 -4.53 -21.76 31.36
CA GLU A 104 -3.24 -21.27 30.86
C GLU A 104 -2.71 -22.11 29.69
N ASP A 105 -2.86 -23.44 29.74
CA ASP A 105 -2.45 -24.32 28.63
C ASP A 105 -3.16 -23.97 27.31
N LYS A 106 -4.47 -23.67 27.37
CA LYS A 106 -5.25 -23.26 26.19
C LYS A 106 -4.86 -21.86 25.71
N LYS A 107 -4.54 -20.95 26.63
CA LYS A 107 -4.03 -19.63 26.24
C LYS A 107 -2.71 -19.74 25.49
N HIS A 108 -1.80 -20.58 25.98
CA HIS A 108 -0.53 -20.84 25.31
C HIS A 108 -0.74 -21.43 23.92
N GLU A 109 -1.60 -22.44 23.77
CA GLU A 109 -1.94 -23.02 22.47
C GLU A 109 -2.47 -21.96 21.48
N VAL A 110 -3.39 -21.11 21.92
CA VAL A 110 -3.96 -20.04 21.08
C VAL A 110 -2.91 -18.96 20.76
N LEU A 111 -2.07 -18.59 21.72
CA LEU A 111 -0.97 -17.64 21.51
C LEU A 111 0.02 -18.16 20.46
N ASP A 112 0.37 -19.44 20.54
CA ASP A 112 1.27 -20.08 19.58
C ASP A 112 0.68 -20.03 18.18
N LYS A 113 -0.61 -20.32 18.02
CA LYS A 113 -1.28 -20.20 16.71
C LYS A 113 -1.34 -18.76 16.20
N ILE A 114 -1.60 -17.78 17.07
CA ILE A 114 -1.55 -16.36 16.69
C ILE A 114 -0.13 -15.98 16.25
N ASN A 115 0.90 -16.45 16.94
CA ASN A 115 2.30 -16.19 16.60
C ASN A 115 2.68 -16.83 15.27
N GLU A 116 2.28 -18.07 15.02
CA GLU A 116 2.48 -18.74 13.74
C GLU A 116 1.86 -17.93 12.59
N ILE A 117 0.59 -17.52 12.71
CA ILE A 117 -0.10 -16.69 11.71
C ILE A 117 0.61 -15.35 11.50
N TYR A 118 1.03 -14.70 12.59
CA TYR A 118 1.73 -13.42 12.52
C TYR A 118 3.10 -13.53 11.86
N ASN A 119 3.81 -14.62 12.10
CA ASN A 119 5.10 -14.90 11.47
C ASN A 119 4.94 -15.09 9.95
N ILE A 120 3.90 -15.81 9.52
CA ILE A 120 3.55 -15.94 8.09
C ILE A 120 3.24 -14.56 7.49
N TYR A 121 2.47 -13.73 8.21
CA TYR A 121 2.18 -12.35 7.77
C TYR A 121 3.46 -11.52 7.59
N LYS A 122 4.40 -11.57 8.54
CA LYS A 122 5.67 -10.82 8.47
C LYS A 122 6.71 -11.41 7.51
N ALA A 123 6.57 -12.66 7.10
CA ALA A 123 7.52 -13.32 6.21
C ALA A 123 7.67 -12.58 4.87
N ASN A 124 8.90 -12.38 4.41
CA ASN A 124 9.19 -11.77 3.12
C ASN A 124 9.16 -12.83 1.99
N ILE A 125 7.97 -13.37 1.73
CA ILE A 125 7.71 -14.40 0.73
C ILE A 125 6.66 -13.93 -0.28
N ASP A 126 6.55 -14.63 -1.41
CA ASP A 126 5.54 -14.36 -2.43
C ASP A 126 4.11 -14.44 -1.87
N LYS A 127 3.20 -13.64 -2.46
CA LYS A 127 1.80 -13.55 -1.99
C LYS A 127 1.05 -14.87 -2.13
N ASN A 128 1.28 -15.64 -3.19
CA ASN A 128 0.58 -16.91 -3.39
C ASN A 128 1.06 -17.96 -2.40
N LEU A 129 2.37 -18.01 -2.14
CA LEU A 129 2.93 -18.90 -1.11
C LEU A 129 2.41 -18.53 0.28
N LYS A 130 2.38 -17.23 0.61
CA LYS A 130 1.81 -16.74 1.87
C LYS A 130 0.34 -17.11 2.03
N TRP A 131 -0.43 -17.05 0.95
CA TRP A 131 -1.83 -17.48 0.94
C TRP A 131 -1.99 -18.97 1.23
N GLU A 132 -1.20 -19.83 0.58
CA GLU A 132 -1.27 -21.28 0.81
C GLU A 132 -0.90 -21.65 2.26
N GLU A 133 0.06 -20.97 2.88
CA GLU A 133 0.39 -21.16 4.30
C GLU A 133 -0.76 -20.73 5.23
N LEU A 134 -1.36 -19.55 4.99
CA LEU A 134 -2.48 -19.04 5.80
C LEU A 134 -3.75 -19.87 5.67
N LYS A 135 -3.98 -20.47 4.50
CA LYS A 135 -5.17 -21.29 4.19
C LYS A 135 -5.35 -22.46 5.16
N ILE A 136 -4.25 -23.02 5.68
CA ILE A 136 -4.28 -24.11 6.66
C ILE A 136 -5.04 -23.69 7.93
N TYR A 137 -4.79 -22.48 8.43
CA TYR A 137 -5.43 -21.95 9.64
C TYR A 137 -6.90 -21.62 9.43
N LEU A 138 -7.28 -21.16 8.24
CA LEU A 138 -8.68 -20.98 7.88
C LEU A 138 -9.43 -22.32 7.91
N ASN A 139 -8.86 -23.35 7.27
CA ASN A 139 -9.46 -24.68 7.23
C ASN A 139 -9.59 -25.32 8.61
N LEU A 140 -8.62 -25.08 9.52
CA LEU A 140 -8.71 -25.49 10.92
C LEU A 140 -9.90 -24.84 11.64
N GLY A 141 -10.13 -23.53 11.42
CA GLY A 141 -11.26 -22.80 11.99
C GLY A 141 -12.62 -23.21 11.42
N PHE A 142 -12.67 -23.67 10.16
CA PHE A 142 -13.91 -24.20 9.57
C PHE A 142 -14.23 -25.62 10.04
N LYS A 143 -13.24 -26.51 10.25
CA LYS A 143 -13.48 -27.87 10.73
C LYS A 143 -14.09 -27.92 12.14
N THR A 144 -13.73 -27.00 13.03
CA THR A 144 -14.29 -26.93 14.39
C THR A 144 -15.78 -26.55 14.42
N ARG A 145 -16.31 -25.89 13.39
CA ARG A 145 -17.75 -25.57 13.29
C ARG A 145 -18.65 -26.74 12.88
N PHE A 146 -18.09 -27.82 12.32
CA PHE A 146 -18.86 -28.99 11.85
C PHE A 146 -18.84 -30.18 12.82
N ILE A 147 -18.24 -30.05 14.00
CA ILE A 147 -18.22 -31.12 15.03
C ILE A 147 -19.35 -30.94 16.07
N TYR A 148 -20.11 -29.83 16.00
CA TYR A 148 -21.23 -29.52 16.90
C TYR A 148 -22.59 -29.39 16.16
N ILE A 149 -22.81 -30.19 15.11
CA ILE A 149 -24.13 -30.46 14.52
C ILE A 149 -24.32 -31.97 14.54
#